data_AF-A0A847N5K4-F1
#
_entry.id   AF-A0A847N5K4-F1
#
_cell.length_a   1.000
_cell.length_b   1.000
_cell.length_c   1.000
_cell.angle_alpha   90.00
_cell.angle_beta   90.00
_cell.angle_gamma   90.00
#
_symmetry.space_group_name_H-M   'P 1'
#
loop_
_entity.id
_entity.type
_entity.pdbx_description
1 polymer ?
#
loop_
_entity_poly.entity_id
_entity_poly.type
_entity_poly.pdbx_seq_one_letter_code
_entity_poly.pdbx_strand_id
1 'polypeptide(L)'
;MSIHIVADPNLVADTVLLPGDPLRARHIAQTYLTDVIQYNEIRGMLGFTGYWQGNRVSVQGTGMGMPSFSIYAQELIDTYQAKRLVRVGTCGTMSEDLHLKDVLIAQAADNDSAMNPSRFGSYQFAPTASFNLLAKAVEHAQAAKMGFAVGNVFTSDQFYDQKGE
;
A
#
# COMPACT_ATOMS: atom_id res chain seq x y z
N MET A 1 -15.01 -10.45 13.62
CA MET A 1 -14.70 -9.05 14.00
C MET A 1 -13.19 -8.93 13.99
N SER A 2 -12.64 -7.96 13.27
CA SER A 2 -11.19 -7.75 13.18
C SER A 2 -10.63 -7.20 14.52
N ILE A 3 -9.33 -7.39 14.75
CA ILE A 3 -8.64 -6.99 16.00
C ILE A 3 -7.95 -5.63 15.82
N HIS A 4 -7.37 -5.35 14.65
CA HIS A 4 -6.57 -4.13 14.41
C HIS A 4 -7.31 -3.09 13.58
N ILE A 5 -8.40 -3.50 12.92
CA ILE A 5 -9.39 -2.63 12.29
C ILE A 5 -10.73 -2.92 12.96
N VAL A 6 -11.22 -1.98 13.77
CA VAL A 6 -12.52 -2.14 14.46
C VAL A 6 -13.53 -1.21 13.82
N ALA A 7 -14.16 -1.71 12.75
CA ALA A 7 -15.14 -0.98 11.97
C ALA A 7 -16.31 -1.89 11.56
N ASP A 8 -17.47 -1.28 11.29
CA ASP A 8 -18.55 -1.93 10.54
C ASP A 8 -18.01 -2.39 9.17
N PRO A 9 -18.17 -3.68 8.79
CA PRO A 9 -17.71 -4.20 7.51
C PRO A 9 -18.14 -3.38 6.29
N ASN A 10 -19.32 -2.77 6.35
CA ASN A 10 -19.85 -1.97 5.25
C ASN A 10 -19.15 -0.62 5.09
N LEU A 11 -18.35 -0.17 6.05
CA LEU A 11 -17.65 1.12 5.98
C LEU A 11 -16.37 1.07 5.16
N VAL A 12 -15.79 -0.11 4.93
CA VAL A 12 -14.59 -0.26 4.08
C VAL A 12 -15.02 -0.46 2.63
N ALA A 13 -14.41 0.28 1.71
CA ALA A 13 -14.67 0.17 0.28
C ALA A 13 -13.87 -0.98 -0.34
N ASP A 14 -14.33 -1.47 -1.49
CA ASP A 14 -13.61 -2.49 -2.26
C ASP A 14 -12.19 -2.05 -2.68
N THR A 15 -11.97 -0.74 -2.86
CA THR A 15 -10.68 -0.16 -3.21
C THR A 15 -10.10 0.58 -2.02
N VAL A 16 -8.90 0.18 -1.58
CA VAL A 16 -8.22 0.76 -0.43
C VAL A 16 -6.81 1.23 -0.80
N LEU A 17 -6.52 2.50 -0.53
CA LEU A 17 -5.18 3.08 -0.62
C LEU A 17 -4.43 2.85 0.70
N LEU A 18 -3.19 2.38 0.62
CA LEU A 18 -2.42 1.91 1.79
C LEU A 18 -1.12 2.70 1.99
N PRO A 19 -1.17 3.93 2.51
CA PRO A 19 0.04 4.57 3.03
C PRO A 19 0.57 3.83 4.27
N GLY A 20 1.88 3.94 4.52
CA GLY A 20 2.46 3.45 5.77
C GLY A 20 2.04 4.32 6.96
N ASP A 21 2.24 5.63 6.83
CA ASP A 21 1.93 6.61 7.87
C ASP A 21 0.41 6.89 7.98
N PRO A 22 -0.22 6.71 9.16
CA PRO A 22 -1.62 7.05 9.37
C PRO A 22 -1.93 8.54 9.23
N LEU A 23 -0.96 9.43 9.44
CA LEU A 23 -1.14 10.87 9.19
C LEU A 23 -1.21 11.17 7.69
N ARG A 24 -0.48 10.41 6.86
CA ARG A 24 -0.65 10.45 5.41
C ARG A 24 -2.03 9.93 4.99
N ALA A 25 -2.55 8.88 5.64
CA ALA A 25 -3.92 8.42 5.39
C ALA A 25 -4.95 9.53 5.64
N ARG A 26 -4.81 10.23 6.78
CA ARG A 26 -5.64 11.40 7.12
C ARG A 26 -5.51 12.51 6.10
N HIS A 27 -4.27 12.85 5.71
CA HIS A 27 -4.02 13.89 4.72
C HIS A 27 -4.68 13.56 3.38
N ILE A 28 -4.55 12.32 2.88
CA ILE A 28 -5.19 11.90 1.63
C ILE A 28 -6.72 12.03 1.75
N ALA A 29 -7.29 11.51 2.84
CA ALA A 29 -8.74 11.54 3.05
C ALA A 29 -9.28 12.97 3.08
N GLN A 30 -8.67 13.85 3.88
CA GLN A 30 -9.13 15.23 4.05
C GLN A 30 -8.89 16.12 2.83
N THR A 31 -7.90 15.79 2.00
CA THR A 31 -7.53 16.62 0.84
C THR A 31 -8.30 16.24 -0.42
N TYR A 32 -8.52 14.94 -0.65
CA TYR A 32 -8.99 14.44 -1.95
C TYR A 32 -10.39 13.81 -1.92
N LEU A 33 -10.89 13.41 -0.76
CA LEU A 33 -12.18 12.72 -0.66
C LEU A 33 -13.30 13.65 -0.17
N THR A 34 -14.52 13.36 -0.60
CA THR A 34 -15.75 13.95 -0.06
C THR A 34 -16.48 12.94 0.84
N ASP A 35 -17.39 13.43 1.70
CA ASP A 35 -18.19 12.63 2.65
C ASP A 35 -17.34 11.65 3.48
N VAL A 36 -16.24 12.18 4.03
CA VAL A 36 -15.23 11.38 4.73
C VAL A 36 -15.73 10.93 6.09
N ILE A 37 -15.60 9.62 6.34
CA ILE A 37 -15.83 8.98 7.64
C ILE A 37 -14.53 8.30 8.07
N GLN A 38 -14.06 8.59 9.28
CA GLN A 38 -13.01 7.80 9.91
C GLN A 38 -13.63 6.51 10.47
N TYR A 39 -13.25 5.36 9.92
CA TYR A 39 -13.78 4.06 10.36
C TYR A 39 -12.85 3.34 11.34
N ASN A 40 -11.57 3.71 11.42
CA ASN A 40 -10.62 3.08 12.33
C ASN A 40 -9.65 4.08 12.96
N GLU A 41 -9.35 3.86 14.24
CA GLU A 41 -8.31 4.57 14.98
C GLU A 41 -7.53 3.66 15.94
N ILE A 42 -7.83 2.36 15.93
CA ILE A 42 -7.19 1.38 16.81
C ILE A 42 -5.68 1.40 16.61
N ARG A 43 -4.93 1.47 17.71
CA ARG A 43 -3.46 1.61 17.74
C ARG A 43 -2.92 2.88 17.05
N GLY A 44 -3.78 3.88 16.84
CA GLY A 44 -3.45 5.06 16.05
C GLY A 44 -3.38 4.79 14.54
N MET A 45 -3.83 3.62 14.07
CA MET A 45 -3.77 3.25 12.67
C MET A 45 -5.00 3.71 11.90
N LEU A 46 -4.99 4.99 11.55
CA LEU A 46 -6.14 5.69 11.00
C LEU A 46 -6.62 5.10 9.66
N GLY A 47 -7.93 4.91 9.57
CA GLY A 47 -8.64 4.43 8.39
C GLY A 47 -9.82 5.33 8.07
N PHE A 48 -9.97 5.69 6.79
CA PHE A 48 -11.02 6.59 6.30
C PHE A 48 -11.69 6.02 5.06
N THR A 49 -12.98 6.32 4.89
CA THR A 49 -13.70 6.09 3.64
C THR A 49 -14.41 7.36 3.21
N GLY A 50 -14.41 7.64 1.91
CA GLY A 50 -15.15 8.73 1.31
C GLY A 50 -15.35 8.48 -0.18
N TYR A 51 -15.59 9.54 -0.93
CA TYR A 51 -15.77 9.48 -2.38
C TYR A 51 -14.72 10.32 -3.11
N TRP A 52 -14.19 9.76 -4.19
CA TRP A 52 -13.35 10.48 -5.15
C TRP A 52 -14.02 10.41 -6.52
N GLN A 53 -14.44 11.55 -7.05
CA GLN A 53 -15.16 11.65 -8.33
C GLN A 53 -16.36 10.68 -8.40
N GLY A 54 -17.13 10.58 -7.30
CA GLY A 54 -18.27 9.66 -7.18
C GLY A 54 -17.92 8.19 -6.90
N ASN A 55 -16.64 7.81 -6.91
CA ASN A 55 -16.19 6.46 -6.59
C ASN A 55 -15.90 6.33 -5.10
N ARG A 56 -16.46 5.31 -4.46
CA ARG A 56 -16.19 5.01 -3.04
C ARG A 56 -14.77 4.45 -2.87
N VAL A 57 -13.95 5.09 -2.05
CA VAL A 57 -12.55 4.72 -1.82
C VAL A 57 -12.23 4.80 -0.34
N SER A 58 -11.46 3.82 0.16
CA SER A 58 -10.91 3.84 1.50
C SER A 58 -9.41 4.16 1.49
N VAL A 59 -8.91 4.70 2.60
CA VAL A 59 -7.49 4.96 2.84
C VAL A 59 -7.16 4.44 4.24
N GLN A 60 -6.21 3.51 4.33
CA GLN A 60 -5.85 2.83 5.57
C GLN A 60 -4.34 2.95 5.82
N GLY A 61 -3.95 3.53 6.95
CA GLY A 61 -2.58 3.43 7.43
C GLY A 61 -2.20 1.96 7.67
N THR A 62 -0.95 1.61 7.42
CA THR A 62 -0.47 0.21 7.54
C THR A 62 0.77 0.03 8.42
N GLY A 63 1.35 1.13 8.91
CA GLY A 63 2.58 1.11 9.69
C GLY A 63 3.82 0.87 8.83
N MET A 64 4.91 0.46 9.49
CA MET A 64 6.20 0.19 8.89
C MET A 64 6.55 -1.30 9.03
N GLY A 65 7.22 -1.85 8.01
CA GLY A 65 7.64 -3.25 7.96
C GLY A 65 6.55 -4.22 7.48
N MET A 66 7.00 -5.33 6.89
CA MET A 66 6.12 -6.37 6.37
C MET A 66 5.20 -6.99 7.43
N PRO A 67 5.65 -7.22 8.70
CA PRO A 67 4.77 -7.75 9.73
C PRO A 67 3.57 -6.85 10.00
N SER A 68 3.79 -5.53 10.17
CA SER A 68 2.72 -4.57 10.42
C SER A 68 1.74 -4.50 9.24
N PHE A 69 2.27 -4.33 8.03
CA PHE A 69 1.45 -4.29 6.81
C PHE A 69 0.58 -5.54 6.66
N SER A 70 1.13 -6.72 6.94
CA SER A 70 0.44 -8.00 6.73
C SER A 70 -0.82 -8.16 7.60
N ILE A 71 -0.83 -7.58 8.81
CA ILE A 71 -1.99 -7.62 9.71
C ILE A 71 -3.17 -6.86 9.08
N TYR A 72 -2.93 -5.62 8.66
CA TYR A 72 -3.98 -4.79 8.07
C TYR A 72 -4.43 -5.31 6.71
N ALA A 73 -3.50 -5.78 5.87
CA ALA A 73 -3.83 -6.38 4.59
C ALA A 73 -4.70 -7.65 4.75
N GLN A 74 -4.34 -8.54 5.69
CA GLN A 74 -5.13 -9.75 5.99
C GLN A 74 -6.54 -9.38 6.42
N GLU A 75 -6.69 -8.47 7.39
CA GLU A 75 -8.00 -8.10 7.92
C GLU A 75 -8.86 -7.40 6.85
N LEU A 76 -8.28 -6.51 6.04
CA LEU A 76 -8.96 -5.87 4.91
C LEU A 76 -9.49 -6.88 3.89
N ILE A 77 -8.72 -7.92 3.58
CA ILE A 77 -9.10 -8.96 2.61
C ILE A 77 -10.15 -9.90 3.22
N ASP A 78 -9.87 -10.48 4.39
CA ASP A 78 -10.72 -11.53 4.98
C ASP A 78 -12.00 -10.98 5.61
N THR A 79 -11.89 -9.93 6.43
CA THR A 79 -13.03 -9.41 7.20
C THR A 79 -13.82 -8.39 6.40
N TYR A 80 -13.12 -7.49 5.69
CA TYR A 80 -13.72 -6.37 4.99
C TYR A 80 -13.90 -6.62 3.49
N GLN A 81 -13.47 -7.79 2.98
CA GLN A 81 -13.69 -8.22 1.61
C GLN A 81 -13.15 -7.25 0.54
N ALA A 82 -12.15 -6.43 0.90
CA ALA A 82 -11.49 -5.51 -0.01
C ALA A 82 -10.94 -6.25 -1.24
N LYS A 83 -11.15 -5.69 -2.42
CA LYS A 83 -10.80 -6.33 -3.71
C LYS A 83 -9.53 -5.77 -4.32
N ARG A 84 -9.21 -4.51 -4.03
CA ARG A 84 -8.09 -3.78 -4.63
C ARG A 84 -7.34 -3.04 -3.53
N LEU A 85 -6.11 -3.46 -3.28
CA LEU A 85 -5.21 -2.82 -2.34
C LEU A 85 -4.09 -2.13 -3.13
N VAL A 86 -3.93 -0.82 -2.97
CA VAL A 86 -2.91 -0.02 -3.68
C VAL A 86 -2.02 0.67 -2.66
N ARG A 87 -0.76 0.25 -2.56
CA ARG A 87 0.20 0.88 -1.65
C ARG A 87 0.65 2.23 -2.18
N VAL A 88 0.49 3.28 -1.37
CA VAL A 88 0.97 4.64 -1.66
C VAL A 88 2.15 4.94 -0.75
N GLY A 89 3.32 4.46 -1.17
CA GLY A 89 4.56 4.46 -0.39
C GLY A 89 5.53 5.58 -0.74
N THR A 90 6.69 5.52 -0.11
CA THR A 90 7.91 6.24 -0.48
C THR A 90 9.05 5.21 -0.51
N CYS A 91 10.04 5.42 -1.35
CA CYS A 91 11.22 4.55 -1.45
C CYS A 91 12.48 5.38 -1.68
N GLY A 92 13.63 4.83 -1.28
CA GLY A 92 14.92 5.25 -1.82
C GLY A 92 15.18 4.57 -3.17
N THR A 93 16.22 5.01 -3.86
CA THR A 93 16.69 4.40 -5.11
C THR A 93 18.19 4.12 -5.00
N MET A 94 18.61 2.99 -5.57
CA MET A 94 20.02 2.66 -5.83
C MET A 94 20.38 2.87 -7.31
N SER A 95 19.37 3.15 -8.15
CA SER A 95 19.58 3.48 -9.57
C SER A 95 19.91 4.96 -9.72
N GLU A 96 20.95 5.26 -10.50
CA GLU A 96 21.33 6.62 -10.90
C GLU A 96 20.31 7.24 -11.88
N ASP A 97 19.47 6.44 -12.52
CA ASP A 97 18.44 6.92 -13.47
C ASP A 97 17.21 7.50 -12.77
N LEU A 98 17.02 7.23 -11.48
CA LEU A 98 15.89 7.70 -10.68
C LEU A 98 16.30 8.84 -9.77
N HIS A 99 15.49 9.89 -9.77
CA HIS A 99 15.75 11.14 -9.07
C HIS A 99 14.71 11.39 -7.96
N LEU A 100 15.03 12.33 -7.07
CA LEU A 100 14.08 12.77 -6.05
C LEU A 100 12.78 13.26 -6.70
N LYS A 101 11.65 12.80 -6.16
CA LYS A 101 10.27 13.06 -6.62
C LYS A 101 9.83 12.27 -7.85
N ASP A 102 10.67 11.41 -8.41
CA ASP A 102 10.21 10.47 -9.42
C ASP A 102 9.18 9.50 -8.84
N VAL A 103 8.24 9.08 -9.69
CA VAL A 103 7.22 8.10 -9.34
C VAL A 103 7.64 6.73 -9.88
N LEU A 104 7.82 5.77 -8.99
CA LEU A 104 8.03 4.38 -9.37
C LEU A 104 6.71 3.60 -9.28
N ILE A 105 6.32 2.99 -10.39
CA ILE A 105 5.23 2.01 -10.44
C ILE A 105 5.87 0.62 -10.27
N ALA A 106 5.76 0.07 -9.07
CA ALA A 106 6.38 -1.20 -8.72
C ALA A 106 5.61 -2.40 -9.33
N GLN A 107 6.27 -3.16 -10.21
CA GLN A 107 5.66 -4.33 -10.86
C GLN A 107 5.90 -5.65 -10.08
N ALA A 108 7.00 -5.71 -9.33
CA ALA A 108 7.37 -6.84 -8.49
C ALA A 108 8.22 -6.38 -7.31
N ALA A 109 8.35 -7.23 -6.30
CA ALA A 109 9.21 -6.98 -5.15
C ALA A 109 10.14 -8.17 -4.89
N ASP A 110 11.37 -7.89 -4.47
CA ASP A 110 12.18 -8.84 -3.72
C ASP A 110 12.19 -8.44 -2.24
N ASN A 111 12.70 -9.30 -1.36
CA ASN A 111 12.66 -9.10 0.09
C ASN A 111 13.72 -9.90 0.84
N ASP A 112 14.20 -9.37 1.97
CA ASP A 112 15.04 -10.08 2.94
C ASP A 112 14.23 -10.69 4.11
N SER A 113 12.91 -10.55 4.07
CA SER A 113 12.05 -10.95 5.19
C SER A 113 11.89 -12.46 5.30
N ALA A 114 11.96 -12.97 6.53
CA ALA A 114 11.72 -14.39 6.82
C ALA A 114 10.25 -14.81 6.65
N MET A 115 9.33 -13.87 6.39
CA MET A 115 7.90 -14.13 6.27
C MET A 115 7.55 -15.05 5.08
N ASN A 116 8.18 -14.82 3.92
CA ASN A 116 7.91 -15.64 2.73
C ASN A 116 8.47 -17.06 2.87
N PRO A 117 9.75 -17.26 3.26
CA PRO A 117 10.26 -18.60 3.55
C PRO A 117 9.41 -19.39 4.55
N SER A 118 8.92 -18.74 5.62
CA SER A 118 8.04 -19.39 6.60
C SER A 118 6.69 -19.84 6.02
N ARG A 119 6.18 -19.20 4.95
CA ARG A 119 4.87 -19.50 4.36
C ARG A 119 4.96 -20.44 3.16
N PHE A 120 6.04 -20.31 2.39
CA PHE A 120 6.23 -21.02 1.13
C PHE A 120 7.28 -22.14 1.22
N GLY A 121 7.95 -22.31 2.36
CA GLY A 121 8.92 -23.38 2.59
C GLY A 121 10.12 -23.26 1.64
N SER A 122 10.35 -24.31 0.84
CA SER A 122 11.46 -24.35 -0.14
C SER A 122 11.19 -23.54 -1.41
N TYR A 123 9.98 -23.03 -1.63
CA TYR A 123 9.66 -22.21 -2.79
C TYR A 123 10.12 -20.77 -2.60
N GLN A 124 10.81 -20.24 -3.61
CA GLN A 124 11.09 -18.81 -3.73
C GLN A 124 9.89 -18.12 -4.35
N PHE A 125 9.06 -17.50 -3.51
CA PHE A 125 7.88 -16.77 -3.96
C PHE A 125 8.29 -15.51 -4.72
N ALA A 126 7.71 -15.28 -5.90
CA ALA A 126 7.94 -14.09 -6.71
C ALA A 126 6.72 -13.14 -6.61
N PRO A 127 6.68 -12.20 -5.65
CA PRO A 127 5.53 -11.31 -5.48
C PRO A 127 5.48 -10.31 -6.64
N THR A 128 4.36 -10.34 -7.36
CA THR A 128 4.09 -9.46 -8.50
C THR A 128 2.79 -8.70 -8.31
N ALA A 129 2.71 -7.51 -8.90
CA ALA A 129 1.48 -6.74 -8.94
C ALA A 129 0.45 -7.43 -9.86
N SER A 130 -0.84 -7.21 -9.58
CA SER A 130 -1.88 -7.58 -10.53
C SER A 130 -1.67 -6.80 -11.84
N PHE A 131 -1.49 -7.53 -12.95
CA PHE A 131 -1.23 -6.93 -14.25
C PHE A 131 -2.27 -5.86 -14.64
N ASN A 132 -3.55 -6.12 -14.39
CA ASN A 132 -4.62 -5.18 -14.73
C ASN A 132 -4.57 -3.89 -13.90
N LEU A 133 -4.14 -3.94 -12.64
CA LEU A 133 -3.94 -2.74 -11.83
C LEU A 133 -2.68 -1.98 -12.26
N LEU A 134 -1.60 -2.71 -12.55
CA LEU A 134 -0.33 -2.15 -13.01
C LEU A 134 -0.49 -1.42 -14.35
N ALA A 135 -1.11 -2.07 -15.33
CA ALA A 135 -1.31 -1.50 -16.67
C ALA A 135 -2.16 -0.22 -16.62
N LYS A 136 -3.22 -0.21 -15.81
CA LYS A 136 -4.04 1.00 -15.60
C LYS A 136 -3.26 2.13 -14.93
N ALA A 137 -2.40 1.83 -13.95
CA ALA A 137 -1.57 2.84 -13.33
C ALA A 137 -0.61 3.49 -14.34
N VAL A 138 0.00 2.69 -15.22
CA VAL A 138 0.85 3.16 -16.31
C VAL A 138 0.07 4.03 -17.30
N GLU A 139 -1.10 3.56 -17.75
CA GLU A 139 -1.98 4.32 -18.66
C GLU A 139 -2.36 5.68 -18.08
N HIS A 140 -2.77 5.72 -16.82
CA HIS A 140 -3.13 6.96 -16.15
C HIS A 140 -1.93 7.90 -15.97
N ALA A 141 -0.74 7.37 -15.66
CA ALA A 141 0.47 8.17 -15.54
C ALA A 141 0.89 8.79 -16.89
N GLN A 142 0.78 8.03 -17.99
CA GLN A 142 1.00 8.51 -19.36
C GLN A 142 0.00 9.60 -19.75
N ALA A 143 -1.30 9.36 -19.51
CA ALA A 143 -2.35 10.33 -19.82
C ALA A 143 -2.20 11.63 -19.02
N ALA A 144 -1.74 11.53 -17.77
CA ALA A 144 -1.43 12.67 -16.91
C ALA A 144 -0.13 13.39 -17.29
N LYS A 145 0.64 12.87 -18.27
CA LYS A 145 1.98 13.35 -18.64
C LYS A 145 2.92 13.46 -17.43
N MET A 146 2.75 12.54 -16.47
CA MET A 146 3.59 12.45 -15.28
C MET A 146 4.87 11.69 -15.63
N GLY A 147 6.01 12.14 -15.13
CA GLY A 147 7.24 11.34 -15.18
C GLY A 147 7.11 10.13 -14.26
N PHE A 148 7.35 8.93 -14.78
CA PHE A 148 7.35 7.70 -13.99
C PHE A 148 8.33 6.67 -14.56
N ALA A 149 8.72 5.73 -13.71
CA ALA A 149 9.40 4.50 -14.11
C ALA A 149 8.55 3.28 -13.73
N VAL A 150 8.75 2.18 -14.44
CA VAL A 150 8.21 0.86 -14.07
C VAL A 150 9.39 -0.03 -13.72
N GLY A 151 9.35 -0.65 -12.56
CA GLY A 151 10.48 -1.45 -12.09
C GLY A 151 10.16 -2.30 -10.88
N ASN A 152 11.16 -3.04 -10.42
CA ASN A 152 11.07 -3.85 -9.23
C ASN A 152 11.54 -3.05 -8.01
N VAL A 153 11.07 -3.43 -6.83
CA VAL A 153 11.52 -2.85 -5.55
C VAL A 153 12.15 -3.91 -4.67
N PHE A 154 12.99 -3.49 -3.74
CA PHE A 154 13.46 -4.34 -2.64
C PHE A 154 12.73 -3.94 -1.35
N THR A 155 12.06 -4.90 -0.70
CA THR A 155 11.36 -4.68 0.57
C THR A 155 12.21 -5.25 1.71
N SER A 156 12.91 -4.37 2.42
CA SER A 156 13.78 -4.77 3.53
C SER A 156 13.10 -4.59 4.89
N ASP A 157 13.32 -5.55 5.80
CA ASP A 157 13.02 -5.40 7.23
C ASP A 157 14.09 -4.57 7.98
N GLN A 158 15.20 -4.20 7.30
CA GLN A 158 16.31 -3.41 7.84
C GLN A 158 16.35 -2.01 7.22
N PHE A 159 15.93 -1.00 7.97
CA PHE A 159 16.05 0.40 7.53
C PHE A 159 17.46 0.96 7.75
N TYR A 160 18.09 0.60 8.88
CA TYR A 160 19.45 0.98 9.20
C TYR A 160 20.36 -0.23 8.99
N ASP A 161 20.90 -0.35 7.79
CA ASP A 161 21.89 -1.36 7.46
C ASP A 161 23.31 -0.78 7.58
N GLN A 162 24.16 -1.45 8.35
CA GLN A 162 25.57 -1.08 8.50
C GLN A 162 26.46 -1.73 7.44
N LYS A 163 25.94 -2.69 6.67
CA LYS A 163 26.69 -3.43 5.65
C LYS A 163 26.62 -2.83 4.26
N GLY A 164 25.85 -1.74 4.08
CA GLY A 164 25.81 -0.88 2.89
C GLY A 164 26.26 -1.57 1.61
N GLU A 165 25.36 -2.29 0.97
CA GLU A 165 25.56 -2.67 -0.44
C GLU A 165 25.47 -1.44 -1.35
#